data_AF-A0A643BL14-F1
#
_entry.id   AF-A0A643BL14-F1
#
_cell.length_a   1.000
_cell.length_b   1.000
_cell.length_c   1.000
_cell.angle_alpha   90.00
_cell.angle_beta   90.00
_cell.angle_gamma   90.00
#
_symmetry.space_group_name_H-M   'P 1'
#
loop_
_entity.id
_entity.type
_entity.pdbx_description
1 polymer ?
#
loop_
_entity_poly.entity_id
_entity_poly.type
_entity_poly.pdbx_seq_one_letter_code
_entity_poly.pdbx_strand_id
1 'polypeptide(L)'
;MRKKEKNMPWNVDTLSKNGFSKSMVNTKPEQVEVELEEVREQKHKTFMEKYEKQIKYFGMLRCWDDSQKYLSDNVHLVCKETANYLVIWALT
;
A
#
# COMPACT_ATOMS: atom_id res chain seq x y z
N MET A 1 -46.08 7.67 -33.72
CA MET A 1 -45.20 7.03 -32.71
C MET A 1 -43.83 7.71 -32.60
N ARG A 2 -43.07 7.90 -33.69
CA ARG A 2 -41.73 8.53 -33.67
C ARG A 2 -41.61 9.94 -33.02
N LYS A 3 -42.67 10.75 -33.03
CA LYS A 3 -42.71 12.07 -32.35
C LYS A 3 -42.81 11.95 -30.82
N LYS A 4 -43.39 10.86 -30.31
CA LYS A 4 -43.53 10.58 -28.88
C LYS A 4 -42.20 10.10 -28.28
N GLU A 5 -41.42 9.34 -29.05
CA GLU A 5 -40.06 8.90 -28.68
C GLU A 5 -39.08 10.07 -28.56
N LYS A 6 -39.18 11.08 -29.44
CA LYS A 6 -38.37 12.31 -29.35
C LYS A 6 -38.73 13.22 -28.17
N ASN A 7 -39.97 13.12 -27.68
CA ASN A 7 -40.48 13.90 -26.54
C ASN A 7 -40.44 13.10 -25.23
N MET A 8 -39.90 11.88 -25.23
CA MET A 8 -39.77 11.10 -24.00
C MET A 8 -38.72 11.73 -23.09
N PRO A 9 -39.03 11.91 -21.80
CA PRO A 9 -38.08 12.43 -20.84
C PRO A 9 -36.92 11.44 -20.67
N TRP A 10 -35.70 11.99 -20.64
CA TRP A 10 -34.50 11.21 -20.42
C TRP A 10 -34.50 10.61 -19.00
N ASN A 11 -34.55 9.29 -18.93
CA ASN A 11 -34.40 8.48 -17.73
C ASN A 11 -33.20 7.52 -17.89
N VAL A 12 -32.81 6.84 -16.81
CA VAL A 12 -31.67 5.90 -16.81
C VAL A 12 -31.72 4.89 -17.96
N ASP A 13 -32.91 4.42 -18.33
CA ASP A 13 -33.13 3.41 -19.37
C ASP A 13 -33.08 3.98 -20.80
N THR A 14 -33.25 5.30 -20.97
CA THR A 14 -33.16 5.98 -22.27
C THR A 14 -31.81 6.67 -22.48
N LEU A 15 -31.08 6.99 -21.39
CA LEU A 15 -29.82 7.71 -21.44
C LEU A 15 -28.63 6.79 -21.73
N SER A 16 -28.60 5.58 -21.17
CA SER A 16 -27.49 4.65 -21.37
C SER A 16 -27.86 3.19 -21.11
N LYS A 17 -26.96 2.29 -21.50
CA LYS A 17 -27.03 0.86 -21.22
C LYS A 17 -25.69 0.41 -20.64
N ASN A 18 -25.72 -0.47 -19.65
CA ASN A 18 -24.50 -1.04 -19.07
C ASN A 18 -23.84 -2.00 -20.08
N GLY A 19 -22.88 -1.48 -20.87
CA GLY A 19 -22.16 -2.26 -21.87
C GLY A 19 -21.21 -3.31 -21.28
N PHE A 20 -20.74 -3.10 -20.04
CA PHE A 20 -19.92 -4.04 -19.29
C PHE A 20 -20.03 -3.73 -17.80
N SER A 21 -20.28 -4.75 -16.98
CA SER A 21 -20.37 -4.61 -15.52
C SER A 21 -19.69 -5.82 -14.88
N LYS A 22 -18.45 -5.63 -14.42
CA LYS A 22 -17.69 -6.62 -13.66
C LYS A 22 -17.15 -5.96 -12.40
N SER A 23 -17.57 -6.46 -11.24
CA SER A 23 -16.94 -6.13 -9.97
C SER A 23 -15.85 -7.17 -9.68
N MET A 24 -14.79 -6.72 -9.01
CA MET A 24 -13.77 -7.60 -8.44
C MET A 24 -13.61 -7.20 -6.99
N VAL A 25 -13.88 -8.13 -6.08
CA VAL A 25 -13.57 -7.97 -4.67
C VAL A 25 -12.16 -8.50 -4.47
N ASN A 26 -11.29 -7.71 -3.85
CA ASN A 26 -9.93 -8.13 -3.54
C ASN A 26 -9.96 -9.10 -2.34
N THR A 27 -10.47 -10.31 -2.58
CA THR A 27 -10.39 -11.41 -1.62
C THR A 27 -8.91 -11.74 -1.41
N LYS A 28 -8.45 -11.68 -0.16
CA LYS A 28 -7.04 -11.90 0.18
C LYS A 28 -6.59 -13.26 -0.38
N PRO A 29 -5.40 -13.34 -1.00
CA PRO A 29 -4.82 -14.64 -1.34
C PRO A 29 -4.63 -15.44 -0.06
N GLU A 30 -4.80 -16.76 -0.16
CA GLU A 30 -4.55 -17.68 0.94
C GLU A 30 -3.12 -17.47 1.45
N GLN A 31 -2.99 -17.05 2.71
CA GLN A 31 -1.70 -16.72 3.30
C GLN A 31 -0.94 -18.02 3.53
N VAL A 32 -0.12 -18.41 2.55
CA VAL A 32 0.88 -19.46 2.74
C VAL A 32 1.97 -18.88 3.64
N GLU A 33 1.80 -19.01 4.96
CA GLU A 33 2.77 -18.61 5.99
C GLU A 33 3.99 -19.54 6.02
N VAL A 34 4.61 -19.78 4.87
CA VAL A 34 5.89 -20.49 4.79
C VAL A 34 6.88 -19.62 4.01
N GLU A 35 7.13 -18.42 4.52
CA GLU A 35 8.42 -17.78 4.25
C GLU A 35 9.44 -18.45 5.17
N LEU A 36 10.22 -19.37 4.60
CA LEU A 36 11.37 -20.00 5.23
C LEU A 36 12.27 -18.90 5.85
N GLU A 37 12.77 -19.13 7.07
CA GLU A 37 13.61 -18.19 7.84
C GLU A 37 14.76 -17.61 7.00
N GLU A 38 15.35 -18.44 6.12
CA GLU A 38 16.45 -18.08 5.23
C GLU A 38 16.04 -17.05 4.16
N VAL A 39 14.82 -17.15 3.62
CA VAL A 39 14.28 -16.17 2.65
C VAL A 39 14.03 -14.83 3.34
N ARG A 40 13.59 -14.85 4.61
CA ARG A 40 13.43 -13.65 5.43
C ARG A 40 14.77 -12.97 5.71
N GLU A 41 15.81 -13.74 6.01
CA GLU A 41 17.14 -13.18 6.25
C GLU A 41 17.77 -12.54 5.00
N GLN A 42 17.59 -13.16 3.82
CA GLN A 42 18.05 -12.56 2.56
C GLN A 42 17.28 -11.28 2.21
N LYS A 43 15.96 -11.28 2.38
CA LYS A 43 15.14 -10.08 2.25
C LYS A 43 15.55 -9.01 3.25
N HIS A 44 15.91 -9.39 4.48
CA HIS A 44 16.36 -8.47 5.50
C HIS A 44 17.67 -7.76 5.13
N LYS A 45 18.70 -8.50 4.69
CA LYS A 45 19.99 -7.94 4.27
C LYS A 45 19.82 -6.96 3.12
N THR A 46 19.10 -7.38 2.07
CA THR A 46 18.84 -6.53 0.89
C THR A 46 17.98 -5.30 1.22
N PHE A 47 17.01 -5.44 2.14
CA PHE A 47 16.20 -4.33 2.63
C PHE A 47 17.03 -3.31 3.40
N MET A 48 17.89 -3.76 4.31
CA MET A 48 18.78 -2.90 5.07
C MET A 48 19.72 -2.12 4.15
N GLU A 49 20.39 -2.77 3.21
CA GLU A 49 21.28 -2.11 2.25
C GLU A 49 20.57 -1.04 1.41
N LYS A 50 19.34 -1.34 0.99
CA LYS A 50 18.57 -0.44 0.12
C LYS A 50 17.99 0.76 0.88
N TYR A 51 17.54 0.55 2.11
CA TYR A 51 16.77 1.54 2.86
C TYR A 51 17.52 2.16 4.05
N GLU A 52 18.80 1.82 4.25
CA GLU A 52 19.64 2.30 5.36
C GLU A 52 19.53 3.83 5.58
N LYS A 53 19.66 4.61 4.49
CA LYS A 53 19.60 6.08 4.56
C LYS A 53 18.25 6.59 5.04
N GLN A 54 17.17 5.93 4.63
CA GLN A 54 15.81 6.29 5.03
C GLN A 54 15.55 5.92 6.48
N ILE A 55 16.04 4.77 6.92
CA ILE A 55 15.93 4.32 8.31
C ILE A 55 16.69 5.26 9.25
N LYS A 56 17.93 5.65 8.90
CA LYS A 56 18.69 6.65 9.65
C LYS A 56 17.98 8.00 9.67
N TYR A 57 17.45 8.45 8.53
CA TYR A 57 16.69 9.69 8.46
C TYR A 57 15.50 9.66 9.41
N PHE A 58 14.71 8.58 9.39
CA PHE A 58 13.62 8.38 10.33
C PHE A 58 14.09 8.41 11.79
N GLY A 59 15.18 7.74 12.12
CA GLY A 59 15.72 7.75 13.48
C GLY A 59 16.29 9.11 13.93
N MET A 60 16.55 10.05 13.02
CA MET A 60 16.89 11.43 13.35
C MET A 60 15.66 12.32 13.61
N LEU A 61 14.45 11.88 13.22
CA LEU A 61 13.24 12.63 13.46
C LEU A 61 12.86 12.57 14.95
N ARG A 62 12.51 13.73 15.51
CA ARG A 62 12.04 13.86 16.90
C ARG A 62 10.59 14.35 16.98
N CYS A 63 10.13 15.08 15.97
CA CYS A 63 8.77 15.57 15.90
C CYS A 63 7.84 14.42 15.49
N TRP A 64 6.74 14.26 16.23
CA TRP A 64 5.78 13.19 15.97
C TRP A 64 5.07 13.36 14.63
N ASP A 65 4.67 14.60 14.29
CA ASP A 65 3.99 14.90 13.01
C ASP A 65 4.88 14.55 11.81
N ASP A 66 6.17 14.91 11.88
CA ASP A 66 7.13 14.61 10.81
C ASP A 66 7.38 13.10 10.69
N SER A 67 7.45 12.40 11.83
CA SER A 67 7.62 10.94 11.87
C SER A 67 6.42 10.23 11.26
N GLN A 68 5.20 10.66 11.60
CA GLN A 68 3.97 10.10 11.04
C GLN A 68 3.88 10.34 9.53
N LYS A 69 4.17 11.56 9.08
CA LYS A 69 4.18 11.88 7.65
C LYS A 69 5.23 11.06 6.90
N TYR A 70 6.44 10.97 7.44
CA TYR A 70 7.53 10.23 6.82
C TYR A 70 7.23 8.74 6.67
N LEU A 71 6.61 8.11 7.69
CA LEU A 71 6.18 6.71 7.62
C LEU A 71 4.96 6.52 6.70
N SER A 72 4.07 7.51 6.61
CA SER A 72 2.96 7.48 5.65
C SER A 72 3.47 7.50 4.20
N ASP A 73 4.53 8.27 3.94
CA ASP A 73 5.18 8.33 2.62
C ASP A 73 6.06 7.09 2.36
N ASN A 74 6.61 6.47 3.39
CA ASN A 74 7.53 5.33 3.32
C ASN A 74 7.02 4.14 4.14
N VAL A 75 5.82 3.64 3.82
CA VAL A 75 5.14 2.57 4.58
C VAL A 75 5.97 1.27 4.64
N HIS A 76 6.83 1.02 3.64
CA HIS A 76 7.73 -0.13 3.63
C HIS A 76 8.74 -0.14 4.78
N LEU A 77 8.98 1.01 5.43
CA LEU A 77 9.85 1.09 6.61
C LEU A 77 9.16 0.60 7.89
N VAL A 78 7.83 0.45 7.89
CA VAL A 78 7.05 -0.02 9.05
C VAL A 78 7.12 -1.55 9.15
N CYS A 79 8.30 -2.05 9.53
CA CYS A 79 8.60 -3.47 9.64
C CYS A 79 9.54 -3.76 10.81
N LYS A 80 9.63 -5.04 11.23
CA LYS A 80 10.44 -5.47 12.37
C LYS A 80 11.93 -5.23 12.12
N GLU A 81 12.32 -5.37 10.86
CA GLU A 81 13.66 -5.21 10.35
C GLU A 81 14.20 -3.79 10.60
N THR A 82 13.37 -2.78 10.33
CA THR A 82 13.70 -1.38 10.61
C THR A 82 13.89 -1.13 12.10
N ALA A 83 13.01 -1.69 12.95
CA ALA A 83 13.13 -1.55 14.40
C ALA A 83 14.42 -2.20 14.93
N ASN A 84 14.76 -3.40 14.44
CA ASN A 84 16.00 -4.08 14.79
C ASN A 84 17.23 -3.25 14.40
N TYR A 85 17.24 -2.67 13.21
CA TYR A 85 18.33 -1.80 12.76
C TYR A 85 18.51 -0.58 13.69
N LEU A 86 17.42 0.10 14.04
CA LEU A 86 17.47 1.28 14.91
C LEU A 86 17.99 0.95 16.31
N VAL A 87 17.65 -0.23 16.86
CA VAL A 87 18.19 -0.70 18.14
C VAL A 87 19.69 -0.92 18.06
N ILE A 88 20.18 -1.61 17.01
CA ILE A 88 21.62 -1.83 16.81
C ILE A 88 22.34 -0.48 16.63
N TRP A 89 21.75 0.43 15.85
CA TRP A 89 22.32 1.75 15.63
C TRP A 89 22.37 2.59 16.90
N ALA A 90 21.43 2.44 17.83
CA ALA A 90 21.46 3.12 19.12
C ALA A 90 22.53 2.57 20.09
N LEU A 91 22.98 1.33 19.88
CA LEU A 91 24.05 0.70 20.66
C LEU A 91 25.46 0.93 20.08
N THR A 92 25.55 1.38 18.83
CA THR A 92 26.81 1.59 18.10
C THR A 92 27.26 3.05 18.21
#